data_AF-A0A540V8S3-F1
#
_entry.id   AF-A0A540V8S3-F1
#
_cell.length_a   1.000
_cell.length_b   1.000
_cell.length_c   1.000
_cell.angle_alpha   90.00
_cell.angle_beta   90.00
_cell.angle_gamma   90.00
#
_symmetry.space_group_name_H-M   'P 1'
#
loop_
_entity.id
_entity.type
_entity.pdbx_description
1 polymer ?
#
loop_
_entity_poly.entity_id
_entity_poly.type
_entity_poly.pdbx_seq_one_letter_code
_entity_poly.pdbx_strand_id
1 'polypeptide(L)'
;EDFIRSLELSYNNNIVETPLTKEEFDANNFHNWEAKNDIEKYLERLLLDELGQFTCIKDLVELFKVSKTMWYDALDEGKIMYFTISSRKIIITRSLLPFLREALSMQD
;
A
#
# COMPACT_ATOMS: atom_id res chain seq x y z
N GLU A 1 -5.13 -20.50 20.58
CA GLU A 1 -6.18 -19.65 19.97
C GLU A 1 -5.51 -18.75 18.96
N ASP A 2 -5.79 -19.00 17.69
CA ASP A 2 -4.95 -18.58 16.56
C ASP A 2 -4.99 -17.08 16.30
N PHE A 3 -3.81 -16.47 16.15
CA PHE A 3 -3.59 -15.10 15.64
C PHE A 3 -4.49 -14.76 14.45
N ILE A 4 -4.73 -15.74 13.57
CA ILE A 4 -5.63 -15.65 12.41
C ILE A 4 -7.07 -15.26 12.80
N ARG A 5 -7.59 -15.71 13.95
CA ARG A 5 -8.95 -15.37 14.42
C ARG A 5 -9.06 -13.98 15.03
N SER A 6 -7.93 -13.35 15.36
CA SER A 6 -7.90 -11.95 15.86
C SER A 6 -7.89 -10.92 14.74
N LEU A 7 -7.62 -11.36 13.51
CA LEU A 7 -7.76 -10.56 12.30
C LEU A 7 -9.24 -10.62 11.90
N GLU A 8 -9.96 -9.50 11.97
CA GLU A 8 -11.30 -9.36 11.40
C GLU A 8 -11.21 -9.38 9.87
N LEU A 9 -10.90 -10.55 9.30
CA LEU A 9 -10.98 -10.78 7.87
C LEU A 9 -12.46 -10.90 7.51
N SER A 10 -13.00 -9.88 6.85
CA SER A 10 -14.32 -9.98 6.24
C SER A 10 -14.27 -11.13 5.21
N TYR A 11 -15.00 -12.21 5.47
CA TYR A 11 -15.21 -13.26 4.49
C TYR A 11 -16.05 -12.67 3.36
N ASN A 12 -15.40 -12.35 2.25
CA ASN A 12 -16.08 -11.96 1.03
C ASN A 12 -16.75 -13.22 0.45
N ASN A 13 -17.99 -13.48 0.84
CA ASN A 13 -18.80 -14.61 0.36
C ASN A 13 -19.30 -14.43 -1.08
N ASN A 14 -18.88 -13.38 -1.77
CA ASN A 14 -19.10 -13.25 -3.19
C ASN A 14 -18.21 -14.26 -3.90
N ILE A 15 -18.83 -15.34 -4.41
CA ILE A 15 -18.19 -16.19 -5.40
C ILE A 15 -17.86 -15.27 -6.56
N VAL A 16 -16.57 -15.09 -6.86
CA VAL A 16 -16.14 -14.36 -8.04
C VAL A 16 -16.55 -15.23 -9.24
N GLU A 17 -17.76 -15.00 -9.76
CA GLU A 17 -18.38 -15.80 -10.82
C GLU A 17 -17.58 -15.77 -12.13
N THR A 18 -16.74 -14.74 -12.31
CA THR A 18 -15.86 -14.55 -13.46
C THR A 18 -14.43 -14.37 -12.96
N PRO A 19 -13.49 -15.30 -13.23
CA PRO A 19 -12.09 -15.00 -13.00
C PRO A 19 -11.75 -13.67 -13.68
N LEU A 20 -11.15 -12.74 -12.94
CA LEU A 20 -10.78 -11.42 -13.43
C LEU A 20 -10.15 -11.56 -14.82
N THR A 21 -10.66 -10.82 -15.80
CA THR A 21 -10.03 -10.80 -17.12
C THR A 21 -8.57 -10.35 -16.97
N LYS A 22 -7.70 -10.71 -17.91
CA LYS A 22 -6.29 -10.29 -17.83
C LYS A 22 -6.15 -8.77 -17.70
N GLU A 23 -7.03 -8.01 -18.35
CA GLU A 23 -7.09 -6.55 -18.27
C GLU A 23 -7.62 -6.04 -16.93
N GLU A 24 -8.61 -6.70 -16.32
CA GLU A 24 -9.08 -6.39 -14.97
C GLU A 24 -8.10 -6.86 -13.90
N PHE A 25 -7.32 -7.91 -14.15
CA PHE A 25 -6.20 -8.32 -13.32
C PHE A 25 -5.07 -7.31 -13.47
N ASP A 26 -4.72 -6.87 -14.68
CA ASP A 26 -3.71 -5.85 -14.96
C ASP A 26 -4.13 -4.45 -14.47
N ALA A 27 -5.43 -4.17 -14.38
CA ALA A 27 -6.00 -2.94 -13.79
C ALA A 27 -6.20 -3.04 -12.27
N ASN A 28 -6.61 -4.20 -11.73
CA ASN A 28 -6.58 -4.49 -10.28
C ASN A 28 -5.17 -4.72 -9.78
N ASN A 29 -4.18 -4.85 -10.67
CA ASN A 29 -2.77 -4.94 -10.38
C ASN A 29 -2.24 -3.59 -9.94
N PHE A 30 -2.56 -3.30 -8.68
CA PHE A 30 -1.59 -2.83 -7.70
C PHE A 30 -0.23 -3.58 -7.76
N HIS A 31 -0.01 -4.62 -8.57
CA HIS A 31 1.29 -5.26 -8.82
C HIS A 31 2.35 -4.39 -9.50
N ASN A 32 2.11 -3.11 -9.78
CA ASN A 32 3.20 -2.20 -10.14
C ASN A 32 3.98 -1.63 -8.93
N TRP A 33 3.96 -2.34 -7.80
CA TRP A 33 4.85 -2.11 -6.64
C TRP A 33 6.31 -2.47 -6.94
N GLU A 34 6.55 -3.22 -8.01
CA GLU A 34 7.91 -3.48 -8.45
C GLU A 34 8.54 -2.19 -8.97
N ALA A 35 9.77 -1.96 -8.53
CA ALA A 35 10.60 -0.90 -9.03
C ALA A 35 10.99 -1.15 -10.49
N LYS A 36 10.68 -0.19 -11.36
CA LYS A 36 10.87 -0.29 -12.81
C LYS A 36 12.26 0.15 -13.27
N ASN A 37 12.90 1.03 -12.50
CA ASN A 37 14.20 1.59 -12.82
C ASN A 37 15.11 1.56 -11.58
N ASP A 38 16.40 1.83 -11.76
CA ASP A 38 17.37 1.72 -10.67
C ASP A 38 17.15 2.76 -9.57
N ILE A 39 16.55 3.90 -9.90
CA ILE A 39 16.15 4.94 -8.94
C ILE A 39 15.02 4.43 -8.05
N GLU A 40 13.99 3.83 -8.63
CA GLU A 40 12.88 3.22 -7.91
C GLU A 40 13.35 2.03 -7.06
N LYS A 41 14.33 1.25 -7.54
CA LYS A 41 14.90 0.14 -6.75
C LYS A 41 15.65 0.67 -5.53
N TYR A 42 16.38 1.77 -5.69
CA TYR A 42 17.03 2.45 -4.58
C TYR A 42 15.98 3.00 -3.59
N LEU A 43 14.93 3.65 -4.09
CA LEU A 43 13.84 4.17 -3.26
C LEU A 43 13.12 3.05 -2.50
N GLU A 44 12.79 1.94 -3.16
CA GLU A 44 12.16 0.78 -2.52
C GLU A 44 13.03 0.24 -1.38
N ARG A 45 14.34 0.09 -1.62
CA ARG A 45 15.29 -0.35 -0.58
C ARG A 45 15.34 0.63 0.58
N LEU A 46 15.44 1.93 0.30
CA LEU A 46 15.45 2.96 1.33
C LEU A 46 14.17 2.91 2.20
N LEU A 47 13.01 2.76 1.57
CA LEU A 47 11.74 2.64 2.31
C LEU A 47 11.72 1.38 3.18
N LEU A 48 12.21 0.25 2.67
CA LEU A 48 12.27 -0.99 3.43
C LEU A 48 13.30 -0.96 4.56
N ASP A 49 14.43 -0.29 4.36
CA ASP A 49 15.47 -0.14 5.38
C ASP A 49 15.03 0.80 6.52
N GLU A 50 14.36 1.90 6.18
CA GLU A 50 13.90 2.90 7.17
C GLU A 50 12.59 2.50 7.87
N LEU A 51 11.62 1.92 7.13
CA LEU A 51 10.27 1.66 7.64
C LEU A 51 9.97 0.17 7.86
N GLY A 52 10.82 -0.74 7.35
CA GLY A 52 10.54 -2.18 7.36
C GLY A 52 9.50 -2.60 6.33
N GLN A 53 9.09 -3.87 6.36
CA GLN A 53 8.04 -4.43 5.46
C GLN A 53 6.65 -3.85 5.71
N PHE A 54 6.39 -3.45 6.96
CA PHE A 54 5.13 -2.91 7.41
C PHE A 54 5.38 -1.64 8.20
N THR A 55 4.58 -0.61 7.93
CA THR A 55 4.71 0.69 8.55
C THR A 55 3.35 1.21 9.03
N CYS A 56 3.36 2.35 9.72
CA CYS A 56 2.14 3.02 10.14
C CYS A 56 2.17 4.50 9.77
N ILE A 57 1.00 5.13 9.79
CA ILE A 57 0.83 6.56 9.45
C ILE A 57 1.76 7.45 10.26
N LYS A 58 2.04 7.11 11.53
CA LYS A 58 2.94 7.90 12.38
C LYS A 58 4.35 7.96 11.77
N ASP A 59 4.88 6.81 11.36
CA ASP A 59 6.24 6.70 10.84
C ASP A 59 6.33 7.37 9.45
N LEU A 60 5.27 7.27 8.64
CA LEU A 60 5.18 7.99 7.36
C LEU A 60 5.20 9.52 7.54
N VAL A 61 4.47 10.04 8.52
CA VAL A 61 4.49 11.48 8.83
C VAL A 61 5.86 11.91 9.32
N GLU A 62 6.54 11.06 10.09
CA GLU A 62 7.87 11.35 10.61
C GLU A 62 8.93 11.36 9.51
N LEU A 63 8.88 10.41 8.57
CA LEU A 63 9.82 10.30 7.46
C LEU A 63 9.58 11.35 6.37
N PHE A 64 8.34 11.47 5.87
CA PHE A 64 8.03 12.32 4.72
C PHE A 64 7.67 13.76 5.10
N LYS A 65 7.41 14.05 6.38
CA LYS A 65 6.91 15.35 6.86
C LYS A 65 5.62 15.81 6.16
N VAL A 66 4.83 14.85 5.67
CA VAL A 66 3.51 15.07 5.05
C VAL A 66 2.41 14.91 6.11
N SER A 67 1.34 15.68 5.97
CA SER A 67 0.22 15.67 6.92
C SER A 67 -0.46 14.28 7.02
N LYS A 68 -0.97 13.95 8.21
CA LYS A 68 -1.75 12.71 8.42
C LYS A 68 -2.94 12.60 7.47
N THR A 69 -3.64 13.71 7.24
CA THR A 69 -4.85 13.75 6.40
C THR A 69 -4.58 13.23 5.00
N MET A 70 -3.52 13.72 4.35
CA MET A 70 -3.16 13.29 2.99
C MET A 70 -2.87 11.78 2.89
N TRP A 71 -2.25 11.20 3.92
CA TRP A 71 -2.06 9.76 3.98
C TRP A 71 -3.37 9.00 4.18
N TYR A 72 -4.28 9.48 5.04
CA TYR A 72 -5.58 8.87 5.21
C TYR A 72 -6.43 8.96 3.93
N ASP A 73 -6.40 10.11 3.24
CA ASP A 73 -7.07 10.29 1.95
C ASP A 73 -6.53 9.29 0.92
N ALA A 74 -5.20 9.13 0.83
CA ALA A 74 -4.58 8.15 -0.07
C ALA A 74 -4.96 6.69 0.28
N LEU A 75 -5.14 6.36 1.56
CA LEU A 75 -5.62 5.05 1.97
C LEU A 75 -7.10 4.84 1.62
N ASP A 76 -7.93 5.87 1.78
CA ASP A 76 -9.37 5.81 1.52
C ASP A 76 -9.69 5.83 0.01
N GLU A 77 -8.85 6.49 -0.79
CA GLU A 77 -8.84 6.41 -2.26
C GLU A 77 -8.29 5.07 -2.78
N GLY A 78 -7.81 4.21 -1.88
CA GLY A 78 -7.26 2.90 -2.22
C GLY A 78 -5.85 2.94 -2.82
N LYS A 79 -5.20 4.11 -2.94
CA LYS A 79 -3.88 4.28 -3.58
C LYS A 79 -2.74 3.58 -2.86
N ILE A 80 -2.91 3.27 -1.57
CA ILE A 80 -1.91 2.60 -0.74
C ILE A 80 -2.57 1.38 -0.09
N MET A 81 -1.90 0.23 -0.15
CA MET A 81 -2.44 -0.98 0.46
C MET A 81 -2.13 -1.03 1.96
N TYR A 82 -3.17 -1.33 2.73
CA TYR A 82 -3.10 -1.52 4.17
C TYR A 82 -4.04 -2.62 4.62
N PHE A 83 -3.82 -3.10 5.83
CA PHE A 83 -4.78 -3.91 6.58
C PHE A 83 -5.02 -3.27 7.94
N THR A 84 -6.17 -3.53 8.52
CA THR A 84 -6.53 -3.01 9.83
C THR A 84 -6.31 -4.10 10.88
N ILE A 85 -5.53 -3.80 11.91
CA ILE A 85 -5.45 -4.61 13.13
C ILE A 85 -6.09 -3.82 14.27
N SER A 86 -7.21 -4.31 14.77
CA SER A 86 -8.05 -3.62 15.75
C SER A 86 -8.44 -2.22 15.25
N SER A 87 -7.81 -1.15 15.74
CA SER A 87 -8.05 0.23 15.32
C SER A 87 -6.91 0.86 14.51
N ARG A 88 -5.85 0.11 14.23
CA ARG A 88 -4.64 0.62 13.57
C ARG A 88 -4.59 0.19 12.11
N LYS A 89 -4.41 1.17 11.21
CA LYS A 89 -4.08 0.92 9.80
C LYS A 89 -2.59 0.59 9.70
N ILE A 90 -2.26 -0.62 9.26
CA ILE A 90 -0.92 -1.12 9.02
C ILE A 90 -0.68 -1.16 7.52
N ILE A 91 0.31 -0.41 7.06
CA ILE A 91 0.57 -0.15 5.65
C ILE A 91 1.64 -1.12 5.17
N ILE A 92 1.45 -1.67 3.97
CA ILE A 92 2.49 -2.46 3.29
C ILE A 92 3.47 -1.48 2.65
N THR A 93 4.71 -1.42 3.12
CA THR A 93 5.67 -0.37 2.74
C THR A 93 5.91 -0.31 1.23
N ARG A 94 5.98 -1.45 0.55
CA ARG A 94 6.13 -1.52 -0.92
C ARG A 94 4.99 -0.87 -1.70
N SER A 95 3.79 -0.85 -1.12
CA SER A 95 2.62 -0.23 -1.76
C SER A 95 2.70 1.29 -1.83
N LEU A 96 3.69 1.91 -1.17
CA LEU A 96 3.97 3.33 -1.29
C LEU A 96 4.64 3.68 -2.64
N LEU A 97 5.30 2.72 -3.29
CA LEU A 97 6.11 3.02 -4.48
C LEU A 97 5.28 3.58 -5.65
N PRO A 98 4.12 3.01 -6.03
CA PRO A 98 3.27 3.61 -7.07
C PRO A 98 2.72 4.98 -6.66
N PHE A 99 2.35 5.15 -5.39
CA PHE A 99 1.86 6.41 -4.86
C PHE A 99 2.92 7.53 -4.98
N LEU A 100 4.17 7.22 -4.62
CA LEU A 100 5.29 8.16 -4.78
C LEU A 100 5.60 8.40 -6.25
N ARG A 101 5.48 7.38 -7.11
CA ARG A 101 5.68 7.52 -8.56
C ARG A 101 4.69 8.52 -9.17
N GLU A 102 3.42 8.44 -8.80
CA GLU A 102 2.39 9.41 -9.24
C GLU A 102 2.76 10.83 -8.78
N ALA A 103 3.11 11.00 -7.51
CA ALA A 103 3.50 12.30 -6.96
C ALA A 103 4.73 12.92 -7.64
N LEU A 104 5.73 12.10 -8.01
CA LEU A 104 6.92 12.54 -8.75
C LEU A 104 6.60 12.93 -10.19
N SER A 105 5.65 12.25 -10.84
CA SER A 105 5.25 12.54 -12.23
C SER A 105 4.40 13.80 -12.38
N MET A 106 3.78 14.29 -11.30
CA MET A 106 2.97 15.51 -11.30
C MET A 106 3.81 16.80 -11.24
N GLN A 107 5.14 16.71 -11.14
CA GLN A 107 6.04 17.87 -11.08
C GLN A 107 6.59 18.34 -12.44
N ASP A 108 6.19 17.70 -13.55
CA ASP A 108 6.53 18.11 -14.92
C ASP A 108 5.41 18.93 -15.58
#